data_AF-X6NIG1-F1
#
_entry.id   AF-X6NIG1-F1
#
_cell.length_a   1.000
_cell.length_b   1.000
_cell.length_c   1.000
_cell.angle_alpha   90.00
_cell.angle_beta   90.00
_cell.angle_gamma   90.00
#
_symmetry.space_group_name_H-M   'P 1'
#
loop_
_entity.id
_entity.type
_entity.pdbx_description
1 polymer ?
#
loop_
_entity_poly.entity_id
_entity_poly.type
_entity_poly.pdbx_seq_one_letter_code
_entity_poly.pdbx_strand_id
1 'polypeptide(L)'
;MEDVDSIPKVSMTSPVAFYEKLEKSVDKLPRWIGELYFELHRGTYTTHAAIKKGNRRGECLLQQCEFLHSVLDLLDPKGHEYPKKVIDQAWRDLLLNQFHDVLPGSSIELANIDARNIYKHIDESISKLIHEGQVLLAKYAGHLAKSVTGMQTVEADGLVVNTCSFERHELITVPSDWSPLVAKSEFVQKTFDKNLLGYFFFFYLKKKIDKQKMCDSKATITEHKSDETVKMENNDIQVVFNKNGCITSLIHKATKREAIDKGFVGNEFLLFDDVPVCDQNFTHTIYLFWDAWDVEIYHLQKFKTLANNTKDLKIIERGPLRVGIEFTVAISKLNSKV
;
A
#
# COMPACT_ATOMS: atom_id res chain seq x y z
N MET A 1 -2.86 -25.64 -53.01
CA MET A 1 -1.98 -24.74 -53.77
C MET A 1 -0.93 -24.29 -52.77
N GLU A 2 0.31 -24.77 -52.91
CA GLU A 2 1.44 -24.41 -52.04
C GLU A 2 2.39 -23.53 -52.85
N ASP A 3 3.03 -22.56 -52.19
CA ASP A 3 4.06 -21.68 -52.76
C ASP A 3 3.66 -21.03 -54.10
N VAL A 4 2.63 -20.18 -54.05
CA VAL A 4 2.23 -19.33 -55.19
C VAL A 4 3.22 -18.19 -55.37
N ASP A 5 3.66 -17.98 -56.62
CA ASP A 5 4.58 -16.90 -56.98
C ASP A 5 4.04 -15.53 -56.54
N SER A 6 4.95 -14.67 -56.08
CA SER A 6 4.68 -13.31 -55.59
C SER A 6 4.02 -13.21 -54.21
N ILE A 7 3.85 -14.32 -53.48
CA ILE A 7 3.36 -14.34 -52.10
C ILE A 7 4.50 -14.83 -51.17
N PRO A 8 4.64 -14.28 -49.94
CA PRO A 8 5.57 -14.81 -48.96
C PRO A 8 5.31 -16.31 -48.70
N LYS A 9 6.39 -17.09 -48.59
CA LYS A 9 6.28 -18.50 -48.20
C LYS A 9 5.86 -18.62 -46.75
N VAL A 10 4.76 -19.31 -46.49
CA VAL A 10 4.20 -19.52 -45.15
C VAL A 10 4.42 -20.96 -44.71
N SER A 11 4.84 -21.14 -43.46
CA SER A 11 5.02 -22.45 -42.84
C SER A 11 4.47 -22.40 -41.42
N MET A 12 3.66 -23.39 -41.05
CA MET A 12 3.18 -23.56 -39.67
C MET A 12 4.33 -24.08 -38.80
N THR A 13 4.66 -23.34 -37.74
CA THR A 13 5.78 -23.68 -36.85
C THR A 13 5.54 -23.17 -35.43
N SER A 14 6.42 -23.54 -34.50
CA SER A 14 6.37 -23.06 -33.11
C SER A 14 7.09 -21.72 -32.96
N PRO A 15 6.75 -20.91 -31.93
CA PRO A 15 7.51 -19.70 -31.62
C PRO A 15 9.00 -19.98 -31.38
N VAL A 16 9.34 -21.13 -30.78
CA VAL A 16 10.74 -21.53 -30.50
C VAL A 16 11.50 -21.71 -31.81
N ALA A 17 10.97 -22.49 -32.75
CA ALA A 17 11.62 -22.72 -34.03
C ALA A 17 11.74 -21.43 -34.87
N PHE A 18 10.79 -20.49 -34.74
CA PHE A 18 10.90 -19.17 -35.33
C PHE A 18 12.10 -18.39 -34.78
N TYR A 19 12.26 -18.31 -33.45
CA TYR A 19 13.38 -17.59 -32.84
C TYR A 19 14.74 -18.24 -33.13
N GLU A 20 14.84 -19.57 -33.12
CA GLU A 20 16.07 -20.29 -33.50
C GLU A 20 16.50 -20.00 -34.94
N LYS A 21 15.55 -19.82 -35.86
CA LYS A 21 15.81 -19.43 -37.24
C LYS A 21 16.21 -17.96 -37.34
N LEU A 22 15.54 -17.08 -36.60
CA LEU A 22 15.81 -15.64 -36.57
C LEU A 22 17.24 -15.37 -36.10
N GLU A 23 17.65 -15.99 -35.00
CA GLU A 23 19.00 -15.85 -34.42
C GLU A 23 20.11 -16.25 -35.40
N LYS A 24 19.87 -17.26 -36.26
CA LYS A 24 20.83 -17.69 -37.29
C LYS A 24 20.85 -16.82 -38.54
N SER A 25 19.82 -16.00 -38.76
CA SER A 25 19.61 -15.28 -40.02
C SER A 25 19.73 -13.76 -39.91
N VAL A 26 19.85 -13.21 -38.70
CA VAL A 26 19.89 -11.77 -38.46
C VAL A 26 21.14 -11.39 -37.68
N ASP A 27 22.02 -10.60 -38.31
CA ASP A 27 23.29 -10.16 -37.70
C ASP A 27 23.12 -8.99 -36.72
N LYS A 28 22.10 -8.14 -36.89
CA LYS A 28 21.88 -6.92 -36.09
C LYS A 28 20.39 -6.66 -35.85
N LEU A 29 20.02 -6.43 -34.60
CA LEU A 29 18.68 -6.03 -34.17
C LEU A 29 18.71 -4.63 -33.52
N PRO A 30 17.62 -3.85 -33.62
CA PRO A 30 17.48 -2.62 -32.84
C PRO A 30 17.52 -2.92 -31.34
N ARG A 31 18.10 -2.00 -30.56
CA ARG A 31 18.17 -2.10 -29.09
C ARG A 31 17.21 -1.10 -28.46
N TRP A 32 16.34 -1.58 -27.58
CA TRP A 32 15.53 -0.75 -26.69
C TRP A 32 16.10 -0.83 -25.26
N ILE A 33 16.26 0.31 -24.58
CA ILE A 33 16.72 0.38 -23.19
C ILE A 33 15.68 1.15 -22.39
N GLY A 34 15.03 0.48 -21.44
CA GLY A 34 14.01 1.06 -20.57
C GLY A 34 12.67 0.35 -20.68
N GLU A 35 11.63 1.03 -20.22
CA GLU A 35 10.25 0.56 -20.27
C GLU A 35 9.73 0.56 -21.72
N LEU A 36 8.99 -0.48 -22.11
CA LEU A 36 8.13 -0.44 -23.29
C LEU A 36 6.81 0.22 -22.89
N TYR A 37 6.84 1.53 -22.72
CA TYR A 37 5.67 2.28 -22.27
C TYR A 37 4.54 2.15 -23.30
N PHE A 38 3.42 1.57 -22.88
CA PHE A 38 2.25 1.45 -23.72
C PHE A 38 1.42 2.73 -23.61
N GLU A 39 1.31 3.46 -24.71
CA GLU A 39 0.70 4.81 -24.75
C GLU A 39 -0.85 4.80 -24.72
N LEU A 40 -1.45 3.66 -24.40
CA LEU A 40 -2.88 3.44 -24.25
C LEU A 40 -3.16 2.78 -22.90
N HIS A 41 -4.44 2.64 -22.55
CA HIS A 41 -4.91 1.89 -21.39
C HIS A 41 -4.44 2.46 -20.04
N ARG A 42 -4.29 3.78 -19.92
CA ARG A 42 -3.83 4.45 -18.68
C ARG A 42 -4.84 4.40 -17.53
N GLY A 43 -6.13 4.28 -17.83
CA GLY A 43 -7.20 4.10 -16.85
C GLY A 43 -7.07 2.80 -16.05
N THR A 44 -6.40 1.79 -16.61
CA THR A 44 -6.10 0.54 -15.90
C THR A 44 -5.26 0.71 -14.63
N TYR A 45 -4.55 1.83 -14.49
CA TYR A 45 -3.78 2.12 -13.28
C TYR A 45 -4.65 2.43 -12.06
N THR A 46 -5.89 2.89 -12.26
CA THR A 46 -6.76 3.37 -11.18
C THR A 46 -8.08 2.61 -11.08
N THR A 47 -8.63 2.09 -12.18
CA THR A 47 -9.93 1.41 -12.17
C THR A 47 -9.94 0.22 -11.19
N HIS A 48 -11.07 -0.04 -10.54
CA HIS A 48 -11.21 -1.06 -9.48
C HIS A 48 -10.11 -1.02 -8.40
N ALA A 49 -9.93 0.13 -7.73
CA ALA A 49 -8.93 0.32 -6.68
C ALA A 49 -8.95 -0.75 -5.56
N ALA A 50 -10.11 -1.34 -5.25
CA ALA A 50 -10.23 -2.42 -4.27
C ALA A 50 -9.47 -3.70 -4.68
N ILE A 51 -9.45 -4.05 -5.98
CA ILE A 51 -8.69 -5.19 -6.52
C ILE A 51 -7.19 -4.93 -6.34
N LYS A 52 -6.72 -3.75 -6.73
CA LYS A 52 -5.31 -3.34 -6.60
C LYS A 52 -4.84 -3.33 -5.14
N LYS A 53 -5.69 -2.83 -4.23
CA LYS A 53 -5.46 -2.89 -2.78
C LYS A 53 -5.40 -4.33 -2.28
N GLY A 54 -6.30 -5.19 -2.76
CA GLY A 54 -6.32 -6.63 -2.48
C GLY A 54 -5.02 -7.31 -2.91
N ASN A 55 -4.55 -7.06 -4.14
CA ASN A 55 -3.28 -7.59 -4.65
C ASN A 55 -2.11 -7.22 -3.75
N ARG A 56 -1.93 -5.92 -3.46
CA ARG A 56 -0.82 -5.45 -2.63
C ARG A 56 -0.88 -6.03 -1.22
N ARG A 57 -2.08 -6.17 -0.65
CA ARG A 57 -2.25 -6.80 0.66
C ARG A 57 -1.90 -8.28 0.61
N GLY A 58 -2.33 -9.02 -0.41
CA GLY A 58 -2.00 -10.43 -0.63
C GLY A 58 -0.49 -10.66 -0.74
N GLU A 59 0.20 -9.85 -1.56
CA GLU A 59 1.67 -9.88 -1.69
C GLU A 59 2.37 -9.72 -0.32
N CYS A 60 1.96 -8.72 0.46
CA CYS A 60 2.53 -8.47 1.79
C CYS A 60 2.24 -9.62 2.76
N LEU A 61 1.00 -10.14 2.80
CA LEU A 61 0.62 -11.23 3.69
C LEU A 61 1.37 -12.51 3.37
N LEU A 62 1.48 -12.89 2.09
CA LEU A 62 2.20 -14.09 1.68
C LEU A 62 3.69 -13.99 2.03
N GLN A 63 4.33 -12.84 1.75
CA GLN A 63 5.72 -12.61 2.14
C GLN A 63 5.94 -12.76 3.66
N GLN A 64 5.05 -12.17 4.47
CA GLN A 64 5.15 -12.23 5.93
C GLN A 64 4.94 -13.65 6.45
N CYS A 65 3.95 -14.35 5.91
CA CYS A 65 3.63 -15.73 6.28
C CYS A 65 4.77 -16.68 5.94
N GLU A 66 5.28 -16.63 4.71
CA GLU A 66 6.40 -17.47 4.29
C GLU A 66 7.65 -17.21 5.14
N PHE A 67 8.01 -15.94 5.34
CA PHE A 67 9.15 -15.58 6.19
C PHE A 67 9.01 -16.19 7.59
N LEU A 68 7.85 -15.99 8.23
CA LEU A 68 7.61 -16.44 9.60
C LEU A 68 7.65 -17.96 9.72
N HIS A 69 6.97 -18.67 8.81
CA HIS A 69 6.93 -20.13 8.84
C HIS A 69 8.25 -20.77 8.42
N SER A 70 9.04 -20.15 7.54
CA SER A 70 10.40 -20.61 7.24
C SER A 70 11.34 -20.44 8.44
N VAL A 71 11.21 -19.35 9.21
CA VAL A 71 11.95 -19.19 10.47
C VAL A 71 11.55 -20.26 11.48
N LEU A 72 10.26 -20.56 11.62
CA LEU A 72 9.78 -21.60 12.52
C LEU A 72 10.26 -22.99 12.12
N ASP A 73 10.26 -23.31 10.82
CA ASP A 73 10.77 -24.58 10.29
C ASP A 73 12.26 -24.77 10.60
N LEU A 74 13.05 -23.69 10.60
CA LEU A 74 14.45 -23.71 11.02
C LEU A 74 14.62 -23.87 12.54
N LEU A 75 13.75 -23.25 13.34
CA LEU A 75 13.84 -23.25 14.80
C LEU A 75 13.31 -24.54 15.43
N ASP A 76 12.30 -25.17 14.84
CA ASP A 76 11.75 -26.45 15.28
C ASP A 76 11.34 -27.37 14.11
N PRO A 77 12.32 -27.99 13.42
CA PRO A 77 12.06 -28.86 12.27
C PRO A 77 11.24 -30.12 12.59
N LYS A 78 11.04 -30.46 13.87
CA LYS A 78 10.31 -31.67 14.31
C LYS A 78 8.93 -31.36 14.88
N GLY A 79 8.74 -30.17 15.45
CA GLY A 79 7.49 -29.73 16.05
C GLY A 79 6.69 -28.72 15.21
N HIS A 80 7.30 -28.14 14.17
CA HIS A 80 6.63 -27.28 13.21
C HIS A 80 6.49 -27.96 11.85
N GLU A 81 5.28 -27.98 11.29
CA GLU A 81 5.04 -28.35 9.90
C GLU A 81 4.80 -27.08 9.10
N TYR A 82 5.65 -26.80 8.12
CA TYR A 82 5.47 -25.65 7.23
C TYR A 82 4.14 -25.80 6.46
N PRO A 83 3.23 -24.80 6.48
CA PRO A 83 1.88 -24.91 5.93
C PRO A 83 1.84 -24.79 4.40
N LYS A 84 2.64 -25.61 3.70
CA LYS A 84 2.90 -25.55 2.27
C LYS A 84 1.64 -25.53 1.44
N LYS A 85 0.68 -26.42 1.73
CA LYS A 85 -0.54 -26.58 0.93
C LYS A 85 -1.37 -25.29 0.89
N VAL A 86 -1.49 -24.60 2.03
CA VAL A 86 -2.28 -23.36 2.14
C VAL A 86 -1.56 -22.22 1.44
N ILE A 87 -0.25 -22.08 1.67
CA ILE A 87 0.59 -21.05 1.03
C ILE A 87 0.62 -21.23 -0.50
N ASP A 88 0.84 -22.45 -0.99
CA ASP A 88 0.86 -22.74 -2.43
C ASP A 88 -0.48 -22.38 -3.10
N GLN A 89 -1.60 -22.69 -2.44
CA GLN A 89 -2.92 -22.34 -2.98
C GLN A 89 -3.12 -20.83 -3.00
N ALA A 90 -2.79 -20.12 -1.92
CA ALA A 90 -2.93 -18.68 -1.85
C ALA A 90 -2.02 -17.94 -2.86
N TRP A 91 -0.83 -18.46 -3.16
CA TRP A 91 0.01 -17.97 -4.26
C TRP A 91 -0.66 -18.16 -5.63
N ARG A 92 -1.22 -19.33 -5.90
CA ARG A 92 -1.94 -19.59 -7.16
C ARG A 92 -3.13 -18.64 -7.32
N ASP A 93 -3.87 -18.43 -6.24
CA ASP A 93 -5.02 -17.54 -6.20
C ASP A 93 -4.61 -16.07 -6.41
N LEU A 94 -3.52 -15.62 -5.78
CA LEU A 94 -2.98 -14.28 -6.01
C LEU A 94 -2.55 -14.10 -7.46
N LEU A 95 -1.78 -15.04 -8.01
CA LEU A 95 -1.26 -14.98 -9.38
C LEU A 95 -2.37 -15.08 -10.44
N LEU A 96 -3.45 -15.84 -10.16
CA LEU A 96 -4.65 -15.84 -10.99
C LEU A 96 -5.24 -14.43 -11.09
N ASN A 97 -5.33 -13.72 -9.97
CA ASN A 97 -5.83 -12.35 -9.95
C ASN A 97 -4.85 -11.32 -10.53
N GLN A 98 -3.59 -11.69 -10.80
CA GLN A 98 -2.61 -10.86 -11.52
C GLN A 98 -2.75 -10.96 -13.05
N PHE A 99 -3.75 -11.69 -13.55
CA PHE A 99 -4.08 -11.70 -14.97
C PHE A 99 -4.35 -10.28 -15.50
N HIS A 100 -3.99 -10.05 -16.76
CA HIS A 100 -3.99 -8.71 -17.38
C HIS A 100 -5.36 -8.07 -17.57
N ASP A 101 -6.45 -8.80 -17.32
CA ASP A 101 -7.80 -8.22 -17.27
C ASP A 101 -8.35 -8.09 -15.85
N VAL A 102 -7.79 -8.84 -14.90
CA VAL A 102 -8.27 -8.86 -13.51
C VAL A 102 -7.62 -7.74 -12.71
N LEU A 103 -6.29 -7.73 -12.60
CA LEU A 103 -5.57 -6.71 -11.81
C LEU A 103 -5.71 -5.30 -12.42
N PRO A 104 -5.62 -5.14 -13.75
CA PRO A 104 -5.97 -3.89 -14.43
C PRO A 104 -7.39 -3.41 -14.15
N GLY A 105 -8.32 -4.31 -13.81
CA GLY A 105 -9.71 -3.97 -13.49
C GLY A 105 -10.55 -3.73 -14.75
N SER A 106 -10.24 -4.47 -15.81
CA SER A 106 -10.90 -4.39 -17.12
C SER A 106 -11.82 -5.59 -17.41
N SER A 107 -12.07 -6.41 -16.39
CA SER A 107 -13.01 -7.53 -16.47
C SER A 107 -14.45 -7.10 -16.21
N ILE A 108 -15.40 -7.97 -16.57
CA ILE A 108 -16.81 -7.81 -16.20
C ILE A 108 -17.01 -7.90 -14.67
N GLU A 109 -18.11 -7.32 -14.16
CA GLU A 109 -18.35 -7.25 -12.71
C GLU A 109 -18.37 -8.62 -12.01
N LEU A 110 -18.83 -9.68 -12.67
CA LEU A 110 -18.80 -11.04 -12.09
C LEU A 110 -17.37 -11.50 -11.77
N ALA A 111 -16.42 -11.26 -12.68
CA ALA A 111 -15.02 -11.56 -12.44
C ALA A 111 -14.42 -10.67 -11.35
N ASN A 112 -14.85 -9.40 -11.25
CA ASN A 112 -14.42 -8.50 -10.17
C ASN A 112 -14.96 -8.93 -8.80
N ILE A 113 -16.17 -9.48 -8.74
CA ILE A 113 -16.74 -10.07 -7.52
C ILE A 113 -15.91 -11.30 -7.11
N ASP A 114 -15.63 -12.20 -8.04
CA ASP A 114 -14.82 -13.40 -7.78
C ASP A 114 -13.41 -13.03 -7.31
N ALA A 115 -12.74 -12.09 -7.98
CA ALA A 115 -11.42 -11.61 -7.59
C ALA A 115 -11.42 -11.04 -6.16
N ARG A 116 -12.43 -10.24 -5.79
CA ARG A 116 -12.58 -9.72 -4.42
C ARG A 116 -12.80 -10.82 -3.38
N ASN A 117 -13.59 -11.84 -3.71
CA ASN A 117 -13.80 -12.99 -2.84
C ASN A 117 -12.51 -13.80 -2.65
N ILE A 118 -11.75 -14.02 -3.72
CA ILE A 118 -10.44 -14.67 -3.67
C ILE A 118 -9.48 -13.89 -2.75
N TYR A 119 -9.38 -12.56 -2.90
CA TYR A 119 -8.54 -11.74 -2.02
C TYR A 119 -8.97 -11.82 -0.55
N LYS A 120 -10.28 -11.86 -0.29
CA LYS A 120 -10.81 -12.05 1.07
C LYS A 120 -10.39 -13.41 1.65
N HIS A 121 -10.44 -14.47 0.86
CA HIS A 121 -9.99 -15.79 1.30
C HIS A 121 -8.48 -15.85 1.55
N ILE A 122 -7.66 -15.22 0.71
CA ILE A 122 -6.21 -15.07 0.95
C ILE A 122 -5.98 -14.33 2.26
N ASP A 123 -6.66 -13.21 2.48
CA ASP A 123 -6.54 -12.40 3.70
C ASP A 123 -6.87 -13.22 4.96
N GLU A 124 -8.03 -13.86 4.99
CA GLU A 124 -8.48 -14.66 6.13
C GLU A 124 -7.56 -15.85 6.42
N SER A 125 -7.19 -16.62 5.39
CA SER A 125 -6.37 -17.83 5.55
C SER A 125 -4.93 -17.51 5.94
N ILE A 126 -4.32 -16.51 5.29
CA ILE A 126 -2.92 -16.16 5.52
C ILE A 126 -2.75 -15.33 6.79
N SER A 127 -3.68 -14.41 7.11
CA SER A 127 -3.64 -13.70 8.40
C SER A 127 -3.74 -14.66 9.58
N LYS A 128 -4.54 -15.73 9.45
CA LYS A 128 -4.62 -16.79 10.47
C LYS A 128 -3.27 -17.50 10.64
N LEU A 129 -2.62 -17.91 9.56
CA LEU A 129 -1.30 -18.56 9.62
C LEU A 129 -0.23 -17.63 10.22
N ILE A 130 -0.23 -16.34 9.83
CA ILE A 130 0.66 -15.35 10.44
C ILE A 130 0.44 -15.29 11.96
N HIS A 131 -0.81 -15.24 12.41
CA HIS A 131 -1.12 -15.21 13.84
C HIS A 131 -0.65 -16.49 14.56
N GLU A 132 -0.92 -17.66 14.01
CA GLU A 132 -0.45 -18.95 14.54
C GLU A 132 1.09 -18.98 14.63
N GLY A 133 1.78 -18.54 13.58
CA GLY A 133 3.23 -18.42 13.55
C GLY A 133 3.78 -17.44 14.59
N GLN A 134 3.10 -16.31 14.82
CA GLN A 134 3.51 -15.33 15.83
C GLN A 134 3.40 -15.91 17.24
N VAL A 135 2.33 -16.64 17.53
CA VAL A 135 2.13 -17.34 18.82
C VAL A 135 3.21 -18.40 19.03
N LEU A 136 3.54 -19.18 18.00
CA LEU A 136 4.62 -20.18 18.08
C LEU A 136 5.98 -19.53 18.31
N LEU A 137 6.31 -18.49 17.52
CA LEU A 137 7.57 -17.77 17.64
C LEU A 137 7.74 -17.13 19.02
N ALA A 138 6.65 -16.58 19.59
CA ALA A 138 6.64 -16.03 20.94
C ALA A 138 6.98 -17.09 22.00
N LYS A 139 6.44 -18.31 21.87
CA LYS A 139 6.78 -19.43 22.77
C LYS A 139 8.28 -19.76 22.69
N TYR A 140 8.85 -19.90 21.50
CA TYR A 140 10.29 -20.15 21.35
C TYR A 140 11.14 -19.02 21.92
N ALA A 141 10.78 -17.77 21.66
CA ALA A 141 11.47 -16.61 22.22
C ALA A 141 11.44 -16.63 23.75
N GLY A 142 10.30 -16.98 24.36
CA GLY A 142 10.18 -17.18 25.81
C GLY A 142 11.06 -18.30 26.34
N HIS A 143 11.05 -19.47 25.69
CA HIS A 143 11.92 -20.60 26.06
C HIS A 143 13.41 -20.25 25.97
N LEU A 144 13.83 -19.54 24.92
CA LEU A 144 15.20 -19.08 24.73
C LEU A 144 15.59 -18.01 25.77
N ALA A 145 14.69 -17.08 26.10
CA ALA A 145 14.93 -16.10 27.15
C ALA A 145 15.14 -16.76 28.51
N LYS A 146 14.33 -17.78 28.84
CA LYS A 146 14.47 -18.56 30.07
C LYS A 146 15.81 -19.30 30.15
N SER A 147 16.22 -19.94 29.05
CA SER A 147 17.48 -20.71 29.01
C SER A 147 18.73 -19.82 29.06
N VAL A 148 18.67 -18.60 28.51
CA VAL A 148 19.81 -17.67 28.46
C VAL A 148 19.92 -16.78 29.70
N THR A 149 18.80 -16.41 30.33
CA THR A 149 18.80 -15.40 31.42
C THR A 149 18.45 -15.95 32.80
N GLY A 150 17.90 -17.16 32.90
CA GLY A 150 17.45 -17.76 34.16
C GLY A 150 16.26 -17.05 34.82
N MET A 151 15.74 -15.97 34.23
CA MET A 151 14.56 -15.24 34.71
C MET A 151 13.27 -15.97 34.32
N GLN A 152 12.26 -15.97 35.20
CA GLN A 152 10.91 -16.38 34.84
C GLN A 152 10.43 -15.49 33.68
N THR A 153 9.99 -16.12 32.59
CA THR A 153 9.42 -15.47 31.42
C THR A 153 8.25 -14.62 31.87
N VAL A 154 8.34 -13.31 31.65
CA VAL A 154 7.16 -12.44 31.68
C VAL A 154 6.24 -12.98 30.57
N GLU A 155 4.99 -13.31 30.89
CA GLU A 155 3.97 -13.54 29.87
C GLU A 155 3.95 -12.29 28.98
N ALA A 156 4.41 -12.42 27.75
CA ALA A 156 4.36 -11.33 26.79
C ALA A 156 2.92 -11.27 26.26
N ASP A 157 2.22 -10.16 26.49
CA ASP A 157 0.85 -9.97 25.98
C ASP A 157 0.78 -9.93 24.45
N GLY A 158 1.93 -9.79 23.78
CA GLY A 158 2.10 -10.17 22.38
C GLY A 158 3.52 -9.99 21.85
N LEU A 159 3.72 -10.42 20.60
CA LEU A 159 4.99 -10.36 19.88
C LEU A 159 4.82 -9.51 18.62
N VAL A 160 5.71 -8.55 18.43
CA VAL A 160 5.78 -7.78 17.20
C VAL A 160 6.98 -8.26 16.39
N VAL A 161 6.77 -8.63 15.13
CA VAL A 161 7.80 -9.19 14.24
C VAL A 161 8.08 -8.25 13.09
N ASN A 162 9.35 -7.92 12.87
CA ASN A 162 9.79 -7.21 11.67
C ASN A 162 10.23 -8.23 10.63
N THR A 163 9.49 -8.32 9.54
CA THR A 163 9.77 -9.21 8.41
C THR A 163 10.65 -8.57 7.34
N CYS A 164 11.09 -7.32 7.55
CA CYS A 164 12.02 -6.64 6.66
C CYS A 164 13.47 -7.02 6.99
N SER A 165 14.36 -6.96 6.00
CA SER A 165 15.79 -7.27 6.12
C SER A 165 16.62 -6.15 6.79
N PHE A 166 15.98 -5.09 7.28
CA PHE A 166 16.62 -3.93 7.88
C PHE A 166 15.95 -3.54 9.21
N GLU A 167 16.70 -2.87 10.07
CA GLU A 167 16.20 -2.34 11.35
C GLU A 167 15.09 -1.31 11.09
N ARG A 168 13.97 -1.47 11.80
CA ARG A 168 12.80 -0.62 11.63
C ARG A 168 12.34 -0.07 12.98
N HIS A 169 11.97 1.20 12.97
CA HIS A 169 11.26 1.84 14.06
C HIS A 169 9.89 2.28 13.58
N GLU A 170 8.85 1.94 14.31
CA GLU A 170 7.48 2.19 13.88
C GLU A 170 6.55 2.42 15.08
N LEU A 171 5.58 3.30 14.86
CA LEU A 171 4.43 3.46 15.74
C LEU A 171 3.40 2.41 15.35
N ILE A 172 3.11 1.48 16.24
CA ILE A 172 2.10 0.44 15.99
C ILE A 172 0.91 0.63 16.92
N THR A 173 -0.25 0.25 16.42
CA THR A 173 -1.47 0.15 17.22
C THR A 173 -1.46 -1.17 17.99
N VAL A 174 -1.61 -1.11 19.31
CA VAL A 174 -1.70 -2.27 20.21
C VAL A 174 -3.06 -2.31 20.92
N PRO A 175 -3.54 -3.52 21.25
CA PRO A 175 -4.74 -3.69 22.06
C PRO A 175 -4.67 -2.94 23.40
N SER A 176 -5.80 -2.42 23.87
CA SER A 176 -5.88 -1.61 25.09
C SER A 176 -5.62 -2.39 26.38
N ASP A 177 -5.63 -3.71 26.31
CA ASP A 177 -5.50 -4.67 27.41
C ASP A 177 -4.08 -5.25 27.56
N TRP A 178 -3.13 -4.91 26.67
CA TRP A 178 -1.71 -5.24 26.85
C TRP A 178 -1.11 -4.58 28.12
N SER A 179 -0.26 -5.31 28.86
CA SER A 179 0.20 -4.99 30.22
C SER A 179 0.78 -3.58 30.40
N PRO A 180 0.63 -2.99 31.60
CA PRO A 180 1.12 -1.67 31.96
C PRO A 180 2.65 -1.44 31.90
N LEU A 181 3.46 -2.43 31.53
CA LEU A 181 4.86 -2.21 31.16
C LEU A 181 5.00 -1.37 29.88
N VAL A 182 4.00 -1.44 28.98
CA VAL A 182 3.83 -0.48 27.87
C VAL A 182 3.19 0.81 28.42
N ALA A 183 2.15 0.69 29.26
CA ALA A 183 1.37 1.84 29.76
C ALA A 183 2.05 2.75 30.80
N LYS A 184 3.28 2.47 31.25
CA LYS A 184 4.09 3.36 32.11
C LYS A 184 5.29 3.92 31.36
N SER A 185 5.05 4.76 30.37
CA SER A 185 6.09 5.62 29.81
C SER A 185 5.50 6.70 28.89
N GLU A 186 6.31 7.71 28.59
CA GLU A 186 6.07 8.74 27.57
C GLU A 186 5.94 8.18 26.14
N PHE A 187 5.91 6.84 25.97
CA PHE A 187 5.94 6.10 24.71
C PHE A 187 4.62 5.44 24.35
N VAL A 188 3.52 5.80 25.03
CA VAL A 188 2.17 5.33 24.71
C VAL A 188 1.20 6.48 24.59
N GLN A 189 0.35 6.42 23.57
CA GLN A 189 -0.69 7.40 23.32
C GLN A 189 -2.02 6.70 23.05
N LYS A 190 -3.11 7.15 23.69
CA LYS A 190 -4.46 6.74 23.29
C LYS A 190 -4.84 7.47 22.00
N THR A 191 -5.27 6.72 21.01
CA THR A 191 -5.66 7.22 19.70
C THR A 191 -7.17 7.49 19.65
N PHE A 192 -7.63 8.24 18.64
CA PHE A 192 -9.05 8.63 18.51
C PHE A 192 -10.00 7.42 18.34
N ASP A 193 -9.51 6.31 17.79
CA ASP A 193 -10.18 5.02 17.62
C ASP A 193 -10.10 4.13 18.87
N LYS A 194 -9.72 4.71 20.03
CA LYS A 194 -9.64 4.06 21.35
C LYS A 194 -8.57 2.96 21.47
N ASN A 195 -7.70 2.83 20.49
CA ASN A 195 -6.54 1.95 20.57
C ASN A 195 -5.37 2.64 21.31
N LEU A 196 -4.34 1.86 21.63
CA LEU A 196 -3.07 2.39 22.13
C LEU A 196 -2.05 2.42 21.00
N LEU A 197 -1.35 3.53 20.82
CA LEU A 197 -0.19 3.64 19.96
C LEU A 197 1.05 3.46 20.80
N GLY A 198 1.90 2.51 20.46
CA GLY A 198 3.20 2.29 21.10
C GLY A 198 4.32 2.38 20.08
N TYR A 199 5.49 2.88 20.52
CA TYR A 199 6.70 2.87 19.70
C TYR A 199 7.49 1.58 19.96
N PHE A 200 7.75 0.79 18.91
CA PHE A 200 8.43 -0.50 19.05
C PHE A 200 9.78 -0.51 18.34
N PHE A 201 10.76 -1.13 19.01
CA PHE A 201 12.07 -1.46 18.45
C PHE A 201 12.07 -2.90 17.98
N PHE A 202 12.33 -3.11 16.71
CA PHE A 202 12.44 -4.44 16.15
C PHE A 202 13.89 -4.84 16.01
N PHE A 203 14.42 -5.54 17.00
CA PHE A 203 15.78 -6.06 16.94
C PHE A 203 15.82 -7.53 16.52
N TYR A 204 16.59 -7.82 15.48
CA TYR A 204 17.40 -9.03 15.45
C TYR A 204 18.37 -8.95 16.64
N LEU A 205 18.05 -9.63 17.74
CA LEU A 205 18.99 -9.98 18.83
C LEU A 205 20.01 -8.87 19.19
N LYS A 206 19.58 -7.77 19.84
CA LYS A 206 20.51 -6.88 20.57
C LYS A 206 19.96 -6.46 21.94
N LYS A 207 20.87 -6.42 22.92
CA LYS A 207 20.62 -6.47 24.37
C LYS A 207 20.28 -5.13 25.05
N LYS A 208 20.16 -4.00 24.32
CA LYS A 208 19.80 -2.69 24.90
C LYS A 208 19.02 -1.82 23.91
N ILE A 209 17.84 -1.38 24.32
CA ILE A 209 17.06 -0.32 23.67
C ILE A 209 17.70 1.03 24.03
N ASP A 210 18.05 1.82 23.02
CA ASP A 210 18.52 3.19 23.23
C ASP A 210 17.31 4.12 23.42
N LYS A 211 16.93 4.34 24.68
CA LYS A 211 15.78 5.17 25.07
C LYS A 211 15.95 6.65 24.67
N GLN A 212 17.17 7.09 24.36
CA GLN A 212 17.49 8.51 24.23
C GLN A 212 17.06 9.11 22.89
N LYS A 213 17.11 8.34 21.79
CA LYS A 213 16.59 8.77 20.47
C LYS A 213 15.05 8.82 20.39
N MET A 214 14.33 8.21 21.34
CA MET A 214 12.86 8.15 21.35
C MET A 214 12.19 9.43 21.88
N CYS A 215 12.83 10.18 22.78
CA CYS A 215 12.22 11.32 23.47
C CYS A 215 12.19 12.61 22.64
N ASP A 216 12.98 12.69 21.57
CA ASP A 216 13.24 13.98 20.95
C ASP A 216 12.15 14.38 19.94
N SER A 217 11.48 13.45 19.25
CA SER A 217 10.54 13.75 18.15
C SER A 217 9.08 13.83 18.59
N LYS A 218 8.75 14.82 19.41
CA LYS A 218 7.36 15.10 19.80
C LYS A 218 6.58 15.73 18.63
N ALA A 219 5.39 15.20 18.36
CA ALA A 219 4.43 15.83 17.47
C ALA A 219 3.61 16.87 18.24
N THR A 220 3.38 18.03 17.64
CA THR A 220 2.54 19.08 18.21
C THR A 220 1.52 19.57 17.19
N ILE A 221 0.39 20.05 17.70
CA ILE A 221 -0.69 20.61 16.88
C ILE A 221 -1.26 21.85 17.54
N THR A 222 -1.33 22.92 16.76
CA THR A 222 -1.76 24.26 17.18
C THR A 222 -2.81 24.78 16.21
N GLU A 223 -3.86 25.38 16.76
CA GLU A 223 -4.97 25.94 16.01
C GLU A 223 -4.91 27.46 16.11
N HIS A 224 -4.85 28.13 14.96
CA HIS A 224 -4.80 29.57 14.87
C HIS A 224 -6.18 30.10 14.47
N LYS A 225 -6.97 30.50 15.48
CA LYS A 225 -8.35 30.96 15.29
C LYS A 225 -8.49 32.24 14.46
N SER A 226 -7.46 33.09 14.41
CA SER A 226 -7.50 34.35 13.63
C SER A 226 -7.57 34.09 12.13
N ASP A 227 -6.87 33.06 11.66
CA ASP A 227 -6.66 32.79 10.23
C ASP A 227 -7.33 31.47 9.80
N GLU A 228 -8.06 30.83 10.72
CA GLU A 228 -8.71 29.52 10.54
C GLU A 228 -7.74 28.44 10.00
N THR A 229 -6.52 28.41 10.55
CA THR A 229 -5.47 27.44 10.16
C THR A 229 -5.12 26.48 11.28
N VAL A 230 -4.68 25.28 10.91
CA VAL A 230 -4.14 24.28 11.82
C VAL A 230 -2.70 23.98 11.44
N LYS A 231 -1.79 24.26 12.36
CA LYS A 231 -0.35 23.99 12.22
C LYS A 231 -0.02 22.70 12.97
N MET A 232 0.61 21.76 12.26
CA MET A 232 1.18 20.53 12.81
C MET A 232 2.69 20.54 12.62
N GLU A 233 3.43 20.05 13.59
CA GLU A 233 4.88 19.94 13.45
C GLU A 233 5.48 18.81 14.28
N ASN A 234 6.62 18.31 13.84
CA ASN A 234 7.52 17.46 14.62
C ASN A 234 8.95 18.00 14.47
N ASN A 235 9.98 17.19 14.71
CA ASN A 235 11.37 17.63 14.58
C ASN A 235 11.80 17.90 13.14
N ASP A 236 11.23 17.19 12.17
CA ASP A 236 11.69 17.18 10.78
C ASP A 236 10.88 18.10 9.89
N ILE A 237 9.56 18.17 10.13
CA ILE A 237 8.62 18.89 9.28
C ILE A 237 7.68 19.79 10.06
N GLN A 238 7.20 20.82 9.38
CA GLN A 238 6.09 21.67 9.77
C GLN A 238 5.09 21.74 8.62
N VAL A 239 3.81 21.52 8.92
CA VAL A 239 2.71 21.53 7.94
C VAL A 239 1.63 22.49 8.42
N VAL A 240 1.12 23.33 7.53
CA VAL A 240 -0.01 24.22 7.82
C VAL A 240 -1.17 23.85 6.91
N PHE A 241 -2.33 23.60 7.52
CA PHE A 241 -3.59 23.35 6.84
C PHE A 241 -4.48 24.58 6.95
N ASN A 242 -5.16 24.93 5.86
CA ASN A 242 -6.26 25.88 5.91
C ASN A 242 -7.57 25.21 6.33
N LYS A 243 -8.62 26.01 6.56
CA LYS A 243 -9.98 25.52 6.89
C LYS A 243 -10.59 24.55 5.87
N ASN A 244 -10.09 24.56 4.63
CA ASN A 244 -10.53 23.71 3.54
C ASN A 244 -9.82 22.35 3.54
N GLY A 245 -8.89 22.10 4.46
CA GLY A 245 -8.11 20.85 4.52
C GLY A 245 -6.93 20.79 3.54
N CYS A 246 -6.65 21.90 2.84
CA CYS A 246 -5.51 21.99 1.92
C CYS A 246 -4.24 22.43 2.66
N ILE A 247 -3.10 21.91 2.24
CA ILE A 247 -1.78 22.24 2.79
C ILE A 247 -1.29 23.55 2.16
N THR A 248 -1.16 24.61 2.95
CA THR A 248 -0.68 25.92 2.49
C THR A 248 0.83 26.11 2.67
N SER A 249 1.45 25.29 3.53
CA SER A 249 2.90 25.30 3.77
C SER A 249 3.34 23.93 4.25
N LEU A 250 4.46 23.44 3.71
CA LEU A 250 5.13 22.20 4.08
C LEU A 250 6.63 22.46 4.12
N ILE A 251 7.15 22.72 5.33
CA ILE A 251 8.54 23.09 5.55
C ILE A 251 9.30 21.90 6.09
N HIS A 252 10.41 21.56 5.43
CA HIS A 252 11.43 20.69 6.01
C HIS A 252 12.35 21.52 6.90
N LYS A 253 12.31 21.29 8.22
CA LYS A 253 12.93 22.15 9.24
C LYS A 253 14.44 22.22 9.12
N ALA A 254 15.09 21.09 8.84
CA ALA A 254 16.56 21.02 8.75
C ALA A 254 17.11 21.87 7.60
N THR A 255 16.46 21.85 6.44
CA THR A 255 16.89 22.64 5.26
C THR A 255 16.17 23.96 5.13
N LYS A 256 15.13 24.20 5.92
CA LYS A 256 14.18 25.34 5.80
C LYS A 256 13.55 25.46 4.41
N ARG A 257 13.50 24.36 3.65
CA ARG A 257 12.90 24.33 2.32
C ARG A 257 11.39 24.30 2.46
N GLU A 258 10.72 25.25 1.82
CA GLU A 258 9.28 25.22 1.58
C GLU A 258 9.01 24.36 0.34
N ALA A 259 8.06 23.41 0.46
CA ALA A 259 7.67 22.52 -0.62
C ALA A 259 6.45 23.02 -1.41
N ILE A 260 5.68 23.96 -0.85
CA ILE A 260 4.50 24.55 -1.52
C ILE A 260 4.86 25.91 -2.12
N ASP A 261 4.75 26.01 -3.44
CA ASP A 261 4.98 27.27 -4.15
C ASP A 261 3.91 28.33 -3.82
N LYS A 262 4.31 29.61 -3.90
CA LYS A 262 3.40 30.73 -3.61
C LYS A 262 2.17 30.70 -4.52
N GLY A 263 1.00 30.73 -3.92
CA GLY A 263 -0.29 30.71 -4.63
C GLY A 263 -0.82 29.31 -4.93
N PHE A 264 -0.07 28.25 -4.61
CA PHE A 264 -0.51 26.87 -4.73
C PHE A 264 -0.83 26.28 -3.36
N VAL A 265 -1.54 25.16 -3.37
CA VAL A 265 -1.85 24.38 -2.18
C VAL A 265 -1.57 22.89 -2.46
N GLY A 266 -1.14 22.17 -1.43
CA GLY A 266 -1.05 20.71 -1.44
C GLY A 266 -2.34 20.07 -0.92
N ASN A 267 -2.46 18.76 -1.09
CA ASN A 267 -3.62 17.99 -0.62
C ASN A 267 -4.98 18.55 -1.12
N GLU A 268 -5.02 19.03 -2.37
CA GLU A 268 -6.25 19.46 -3.01
C GLU A 268 -6.93 18.29 -3.72
N PHE A 269 -8.22 18.11 -3.45
CA PHE A 269 -9.04 17.11 -4.14
C PHE A 269 -9.69 17.74 -5.38
N LEU A 270 -9.43 17.14 -6.54
CA LEU A 270 -10.01 17.52 -7.83
C LEU A 270 -10.88 16.38 -8.35
N LEU A 271 -12.03 16.72 -8.92
CA LEU A 271 -12.91 15.80 -9.62
C LEU A 271 -12.81 16.09 -11.12
N PHE A 272 -12.27 15.13 -11.87
CA PHE A 272 -12.14 15.22 -13.32
C PHE A 272 -13.33 14.59 -14.03
N ASP A 273 -13.76 15.19 -15.13
CA ASP A 273 -14.75 14.58 -16.01
C ASP A 273 -14.03 13.52 -16.86
N ASP A 274 -14.24 12.24 -16.52
CA ASP A 274 -13.67 11.10 -17.22
C ASP A 274 -14.68 10.54 -18.23
N VAL A 275 -14.66 11.11 -19.43
CA VAL A 275 -15.49 10.67 -20.56
C VAL A 275 -14.56 10.38 -21.73
N PRO A 276 -14.24 9.11 -22.02
CA PRO A 276 -13.56 8.74 -23.25
C PRO A 276 -14.44 9.14 -24.44
N VAL A 277 -13.86 9.77 -25.47
CA VAL A 277 -14.62 10.42 -26.55
C VAL A 277 -15.48 9.42 -27.32
N CYS A 278 -16.78 9.69 -27.37
CA CYS A 278 -17.69 9.19 -28.40
C CYS A 278 -18.14 10.36 -29.29
N ASP A 279 -17.43 10.63 -30.39
CA ASP A 279 -17.96 11.53 -31.42
C ASP A 279 -18.48 10.72 -32.60
N GLN A 280 -19.80 10.52 -32.66
CA GLN A 280 -20.43 9.80 -33.76
C GLN A 280 -20.30 10.49 -35.15
N ASN A 281 -19.70 11.68 -35.24
CA ASN A 281 -19.68 12.51 -36.45
C ASN A 281 -18.30 12.76 -37.09
N PHE A 282 -17.19 12.25 -36.54
CA PHE A 282 -15.84 12.56 -37.07
C PHE A 282 -15.05 11.32 -37.52
N THR A 283 -15.00 11.05 -38.82
CA THR A 283 -14.44 9.83 -39.42
C THR A 283 -12.92 9.61 -39.30
N HIS A 284 -12.15 10.45 -38.59
CA HIS A 284 -10.67 10.40 -38.66
C HIS A 284 -9.89 10.58 -37.33
N THR A 285 -10.55 10.55 -36.16
CA THR A 285 -9.85 10.58 -34.86
C THR A 285 -9.81 9.18 -34.26
N ILE A 286 -8.66 8.74 -33.73
CA ILE A 286 -8.54 7.48 -33.01
C ILE A 286 -9.53 7.49 -31.84
N TYR A 287 -10.56 6.67 -31.97
CA TYR A 287 -11.58 6.49 -30.97
C TYR A 287 -11.08 5.56 -29.88
N LEU A 288 -11.07 6.01 -28.63
CA LEU A 288 -10.79 5.17 -27.48
C LEU A 288 -12.12 4.96 -26.76
N PHE A 289 -12.66 3.75 -26.88
CA PHE A 289 -14.02 3.37 -26.47
C PHE A 289 -14.05 2.64 -25.13
N TRP A 290 -12.90 2.49 -24.47
CA TRP A 290 -12.75 1.52 -23.40
C TRP A 290 -12.73 2.21 -22.03
N ASP A 291 -13.92 2.51 -21.49
CA ASP A 291 -14.12 3.22 -20.22
C ASP A 291 -13.29 2.70 -19.04
N ALA A 292 -13.09 1.39 -18.93
CA ALA A 292 -12.29 0.80 -17.85
C ALA A 292 -10.78 0.81 -18.15
N TRP A 293 -10.38 0.96 -19.41
CA TRP A 293 -9.00 0.89 -19.83
C TRP A 293 -8.37 2.26 -19.98
N ASP A 294 -9.05 3.23 -20.58
CA ASP A 294 -8.46 4.50 -21.02
C ASP A 294 -8.79 5.67 -20.11
N VAL A 295 -7.86 6.61 -20.04
CA VAL A 295 -8.10 7.97 -19.54
C VAL A 295 -7.31 8.93 -20.41
N GLU A 296 -8.02 9.90 -20.99
CA GLU A 296 -7.48 10.71 -22.09
C GLU A 296 -6.92 12.04 -21.65
N ILE A 297 -5.87 12.53 -22.32
CA ILE A 297 -5.14 13.75 -21.89
C ILE A 297 -6.05 14.98 -21.70
N TYR A 298 -7.16 15.09 -22.43
CA TYR A 298 -8.10 16.20 -22.31
C TYR A 298 -8.94 16.18 -21.02
N HIS A 299 -9.01 15.07 -20.26
CA HIS A 299 -9.70 15.03 -18.96
C HIS A 299 -9.13 16.09 -18.01
N LEU A 300 -7.82 16.36 -18.11
CA LEU A 300 -7.12 17.38 -17.32
C LEU A 300 -7.62 18.81 -17.56
N GLN A 301 -8.34 19.07 -18.65
CA GLN A 301 -8.91 20.38 -18.96
C GLN A 301 -10.28 20.61 -18.31
N LYS A 302 -10.94 19.54 -17.84
CA LYS A 302 -12.28 19.59 -17.25
C LYS A 302 -12.25 19.00 -15.85
N PHE A 303 -12.03 19.86 -14.87
CA PHE A 303 -12.04 19.47 -13.46
C PHE A 303 -12.78 20.47 -12.59
N LYS A 304 -13.22 20.01 -11.43
CA LYS A 304 -13.82 20.81 -10.37
C LYS A 304 -13.01 20.63 -9.11
N THR A 305 -12.57 21.74 -8.51
CA THR A 305 -11.97 21.70 -7.16
C THR A 305 -13.04 21.39 -6.12
N LEU A 306 -12.70 20.51 -5.18
CA LEU A 306 -13.53 20.19 -4.03
C LEU A 306 -13.10 20.94 -2.77
N ALA A 307 -12.10 21.84 -2.85
CA ALA A 307 -11.59 22.57 -1.68
C ALA A 307 -12.68 23.37 -0.95
N ASN A 308 -13.62 23.96 -1.68
CA ASN A 308 -14.74 24.72 -1.09
C ASN A 308 -15.88 23.84 -0.53
N ASN A 309 -15.77 22.51 -0.69
CA ASN A 309 -16.77 21.55 -0.23
C ASN A 309 -16.35 20.87 1.08
N THR A 310 -15.24 21.29 1.68
CA THR A 310 -14.77 20.78 2.96
C THR A 310 -15.60 21.32 4.12
N LYS A 311 -15.95 20.44 5.05
CA LYS A 311 -16.69 20.73 6.28
C LYS A 311 -16.04 20.03 7.46
N ASP A 312 -16.38 20.51 8.65
CA ASP A 312 -16.12 19.82 9.92
C ASP A 312 -14.63 19.51 10.17
N LEU A 313 -13.73 20.43 9.77
CA LEU A 313 -12.32 20.30 10.10
C LEU A 313 -12.17 20.34 11.63
N LYS A 314 -11.76 19.22 12.20
CA LYS A 314 -11.57 19.04 13.64
C LYS A 314 -10.26 18.33 13.92
N ILE A 315 -9.65 18.71 15.04
CA ILE A 315 -8.49 18.01 15.58
C ILE A 315 -9.00 16.76 16.30
N ILE A 316 -8.64 15.58 15.76
CA ILE A 316 -9.03 14.29 16.33
C ILE A 316 -7.98 13.75 17.30
N GLU A 317 -6.74 14.23 17.21
CA GLU A 317 -5.63 13.67 17.98
C GLU A 317 -4.59 14.73 18.35
N ARG A 318 -4.20 14.78 19.64
CA ARG A 318 -3.30 15.79 20.23
C ARG A 318 -2.15 15.18 21.05
N GLY A 319 -1.83 13.92 20.84
CA GLY A 319 -0.81 13.28 21.67
C GLY A 319 0.62 13.52 21.16
N PRO A 320 1.62 13.22 22.00
CA PRO A 320 3.02 13.52 21.72
C PRO A 320 3.65 12.63 20.63
N LEU A 321 3.04 11.48 20.32
CA LEU A 321 3.54 10.55 19.29
C LEU A 321 2.86 10.77 17.94
N ARG A 322 1.59 11.16 17.94
CA ARG A 322 0.81 11.40 16.73
C ARG A 322 -0.18 12.54 16.95
N VAL A 323 -0.30 13.41 15.96
CA VAL A 323 -1.37 14.41 15.88
C VAL A 323 -2.16 14.17 14.60
N GLY A 324 -3.43 14.57 14.60
CA GLY A 324 -4.31 14.30 13.47
C GLY A 324 -5.48 15.26 13.39
N ILE A 325 -5.86 15.59 12.16
CA ILE A 325 -7.11 16.26 11.84
C ILE A 325 -7.99 15.34 11.01
N GLU A 326 -9.29 15.53 11.12
CA GLU A 326 -10.30 14.93 10.26
C GLU A 326 -11.13 16.07 9.67
N PHE A 327 -11.51 15.92 8.41
CA PHE A 327 -12.45 16.81 7.73
C PHE A 327 -13.27 16.01 6.73
N THR A 328 -14.45 16.51 6.40
CA THR A 328 -15.38 15.86 5.46
C THR A 328 -15.43 16.64 4.16
N VAL A 329 -15.16 16.00 3.03
CA VAL A 329 -15.26 16.63 1.71
C VAL A 329 -16.52 16.12 1.00
N ALA A 330 -17.45 17.03 0.68
CA ALA A 330 -18.61 16.66 -0.12
C ALA A 330 -18.23 16.55 -1.61
N ILE A 331 -18.23 15.33 -2.15
CA ILE A 331 -17.85 15.06 -3.55
C ILE A 331 -18.93 15.60 -4.52
N SER A 332 -20.20 15.41 -4.21
CA SER A 332 -21.35 15.86 -5.01
C SER A 332 -22.55 16.18 -4.13
N LYS A 333 -23.52 16.94 -4.66
CA LYS A 333 -24.81 17.24 -4.00
C LYS A 333 -25.76 16.04 -3.95
N LEU A 334 -25.48 15.00 -4.74
CA LEU A 334 -26.29 13.78 -4.79
C LEU A 334 -25.86 12.83 -3.68
N ASN A 335 -26.76 12.57 -2.72
CA ASN A 335 -26.69 11.38 -1.87
C ASN A 335 -26.83 10.16 -2.78
N SER A 336 -25.73 9.55 -3.20
CA SER A 336 -25.78 8.25 -3.87
C SER A 336 -26.10 7.19 -2.82
N LYS A 337 -27.40 7.00 -2.57
CA LYS A 337 -27.92 5.64 -2.36
C LYS A 337 -27.81 4.96 -3.71
N VAL A 338 -26.76 4.17 -3.90
CA VAL A 338 -26.71 3.13 -4.93
C VAL A 338 -26.31 1.85 -4.23
#